data_AF-A0A916CQH0-F1
#
_entry.id   AF-A0A916CQH0-F1
#
_cell.length_a   1.000
_cell.length_b   1.000
_cell.length_c   1.000
_cell.angle_alpha   90.00
_cell.angle_beta   90.00
_cell.angle_gamma   90.00
#
_symmetry.space_group_name_H-M   'P 1'
#
loop_
_entity.id
_entity.type
_entity.pdbx_description
1 polymer ?
#
loop_
_entity_poly.entity_id
_entity_poly.type
_entity_poly.pdbx_seq_one_letter_code
_entity_poly.pdbx_strand_id
1 'polypeptide(L)'
;MINTAYVERLNATFRARLAGLTRRGRSLLHQPPTLQSGVYWVGTVYNFCTAHESLRVPLYVGRAGRKHWVPRTPAMAAGITDHLWSVTELLSYHVPPARWTPLKHRGRPSRATRKLVEQWC
;
A
#
# COMPACT_ATOMS: atom_id res chain seq x y z
N MET A 1 1.03 10.17 21.13
CA MET A 1 0.23 11.30 20.62
C MET A 1 -0.19 11.01 19.20
N ILE A 2 -1.50 10.89 18.93
CA ILE A 2 -2.01 10.79 17.56
C ILE A 2 -2.21 12.23 17.08
N ASN A 3 -1.43 12.67 16.09
CA ASN A 3 -1.60 13.99 15.52
C ASN A 3 -2.78 13.98 14.53
N THR A 4 -3.84 14.72 14.87
CA THR A 4 -5.09 14.79 14.12
C THR A 4 -4.92 15.32 12.70
N ALA A 5 -3.93 16.18 12.46
CA ALA A 5 -3.68 16.78 11.14
C ALA A 5 -3.37 15.73 10.06
N TYR A 6 -2.72 14.60 10.44
CA TYR A 6 -2.48 13.51 9.49
C TYR A 6 -3.76 12.78 9.11
N VAL A 7 -4.66 12.56 10.07
CA VAL A 7 -5.96 11.93 9.83
C VAL A 7 -6.83 12.83 8.95
N GLU A 8 -6.82 14.14 9.21
CA GLU A 8 -7.55 15.13 8.41
C GLU A 8 -7.04 15.21 6.97
N ARG A 9 -5.72 15.23 6.76
CA ARG A 9 -5.11 15.20 5.41
C ARG A 9 -5.49 13.94 4.66
N LEU A 10 -5.45 12.79 5.32
CA LEU A 10 -5.84 11.51 4.73
C LEU A 10 -7.32 11.52 4.33
N ASN A 11 -8.20 11.99 5.22
CA ASN A 11 -9.62 12.13 4.93
C ASN A 11 -9.88 13.09 3.76
N ALA A 12 -9.17 14.22 3.69
CA ALA A 12 -9.27 15.15 2.57
C ALA A 12 -8.88 14.48 1.24
N THR A 13 -7.79 13.69 1.25
CA THR A 13 -7.33 12.94 0.08
C THR A 13 -8.40 11.95 -0.41
N PHE A 14 -9.02 11.20 0.51
CA PHE A 14 -10.10 10.28 0.16
C PHE A 14 -11.31 10.99 -0.44
N ARG A 15 -11.76 12.11 0.16
CA ARG A 15 -12.89 12.88 -0.39
C ARG A 15 -12.61 13.50 -1.76
N ALA A 16 -11.35 13.81 -2.05
CA ALA A 16 -10.92 14.35 -3.34
C ALA A 16 -10.81 13.28 -4.43
N ARG A 17 -10.51 12.03 -4.08
CA ARG A 17 -10.25 10.94 -5.04
C ARG A 17 -11.40 9.92 -5.17
N LEU A 18 -12.31 9.85 -4.19
CA LEU A 18 -13.48 8.96 -4.21
C LEU A 18 -14.76 9.78 -4.25
N ALA A 19 -15.46 9.73 -5.39
CA ALA A 19 -16.72 10.45 -5.59
C ALA A 19 -17.79 10.11 -4.54
N GLY A 20 -17.82 8.86 -4.08
CA GLY A 20 -18.74 8.39 -3.04
C GLY A 20 -18.46 8.94 -1.64
N LEU A 21 -17.27 9.52 -1.40
CA LEU A 21 -16.91 10.18 -0.15
C LEU A 21 -16.94 11.72 -0.26
N THR A 22 -17.18 12.26 -1.44
CA THR A 22 -17.24 13.70 -1.65
C THR A 22 -18.42 14.31 -0.88
N ARG A 23 -18.17 15.43 -0.17
CA ARG A 23 -19.19 16.12 0.61
C ARG A 23 -20.27 16.68 -0.33
N ARG A 24 -21.54 16.36 -0.06
CA ARG A 24 -22.71 16.74 -0.90
C ARG A 24 -22.64 16.19 -2.34
N GLY A 25 -22.06 14.99 -2.51
CA GLY A 25 -22.06 14.28 -3.78
C GLY A 25 -23.40 13.60 -4.11
N ARG A 26 -23.58 13.24 -5.38
CA ARG A 26 -24.72 12.44 -5.89
C ARG A 26 -24.37 10.95 -6.11
N SER A 27 -23.11 10.58 -5.90
CA SER A 27 -22.64 9.20 -5.98
C SER A 27 -22.80 8.56 -4.61
N LEU A 28 -23.81 7.70 -4.45
CA LEU A 28 -24.02 6.96 -3.21
C LEU A 28 -23.32 5.61 -3.28
N LEU A 29 -22.53 5.28 -2.25
CA LEU A 29 -21.96 3.95 -2.05
C LEU A 29 -22.88 3.18 -1.11
N HIS A 30 -23.62 2.21 -1.66
CA HIS A 30 -24.58 1.41 -0.89
C HIS A 30 -23.97 0.14 -0.29
N GLN A 31 -22.81 -0.30 -0.82
CA GLN A 31 -22.18 -1.56 -0.45
C GLN A 31 -20.86 -1.29 0.29
N PRO A 32 -20.72 -1.75 1.54
CA PRO A 32 -19.48 -1.64 2.29
C PRO A 32 -18.25 -2.22 1.58
N PRO A 33 -18.32 -3.37 0.87
CA PRO A 33 -17.18 -3.91 0.14
C PRO A 33 -16.63 -2.95 -0.92
N THR A 34 -17.51 -2.27 -1.66
CA THR A 34 -17.11 -1.31 -2.70
C THR A 34 -16.37 -0.12 -2.11
N LEU A 35 -16.86 0.39 -0.97
CA LEU A 35 -16.18 1.47 -0.25
C LEU A 35 -14.81 1.02 0.25
N GLN A 36 -14.72 -0.17 0.85
CA GLN A 36 -13.46 -0.72 1.35
C GLN A 36 -12.42 -0.82 0.22
N SER A 37 -12.79 -1.44 -0.90
CA SER A 37 -11.91 -1.57 -2.07
C SER A 37 -11.45 -0.20 -2.59
N GLY A 38 -12.35 0.78 -2.67
CA GLY A 38 -12.00 2.14 -3.11
C GLY A 38 -11.03 2.86 -2.15
N VAL A 39 -11.24 2.73 -0.84
CA VAL A 39 -10.34 3.31 0.18
C VAL A 39 -8.97 2.67 0.11
N TYR A 40 -8.89 1.33 0.02
CA TYR A 40 -7.62 0.63 -0.14
C TYR A 40 -6.91 1.05 -1.42
N TRP A 41 -7.64 1.13 -2.54
CA TRP A 41 -7.07 1.56 -3.81
C TRP A 41 -6.43 2.95 -3.74
N VAL A 42 -7.16 3.94 -3.21
CA VAL A 42 -6.63 5.30 -3.06
C VAL A 42 -5.45 5.34 -2.10
N GLY A 43 -5.53 4.60 -0.98
CA GLY A 43 -4.43 4.47 -0.03
C GLY A 43 -3.17 3.90 -0.69
N THR A 44 -3.31 2.86 -1.51
CA THR A 44 -2.19 2.23 -2.22
C THR A 44 -1.57 3.19 -3.23
N VAL A 45 -2.37 3.84 -4.07
CA VAL A 45 -1.86 4.82 -5.05
C VAL A 45 -1.19 6.01 -4.37
N TYR A 46 -1.71 6.47 -3.23
CA TYR A 46 -1.09 7.53 -2.45
C TYR A 46 0.28 7.11 -1.89
N ASN A 47 0.38 5.91 -1.33
CA ASN A 47 1.61 5.44 -0.69
C ASN A 47 2.71 5.01 -1.66
N PHE A 48 2.35 4.40 -2.80
CA PHE A 48 3.29 3.79 -3.73
C PHE A 48 3.55 4.61 -5.00
N CYS A 49 2.51 5.27 -5.54
CA CYS A 49 2.59 5.96 -6.84
C CYS A 49 2.69 7.48 -6.74
N THR A 50 2.38 8.09 -5.60
CA THR A 50 2.37 9.55 -5.46
C THR A 50 3.62 10.02 -4.71
N ALA A 51 4.47 10.81 -5.38
CA ALA A 51 5.61 11.44 -4.74
C ALA A 51 5.19 12.70 -3.98
N HIS A 52 5.75 12.91 -2.79
CA HIS A 52 5.45 14.05 -1.93
C HIS A 52 6.63 15.00 -1.82
N GLU A 53 6.38 16.29 -1.94
CA GLU A 53 7.43 17.31 -1.88
C GLU A 53 8.14 17.32 -0.52
N SER A 54 7.38 17.15 0.56
CA SER A 54 7.91 17.09 1.93
C SER A 54 8.78 15.87 2.23
N LEU A 55 8.76 14.85 1.36
CA LEU A 55 9.56 13.63 1.50
C LEU A 55 10.79 13.60 0.58
N ARG A 56 10.96 14.61 -0.28
CA ARG A 56 12.09 14.68 -1.20
C ARG A 56 13.41 14.70 -0.44
N VAL A 57 14.38 13.96 -0.93
CA VAL A 57 15.73 13.92 -0.36
C VAL A 57 16.74 14.60 -1.28
N PRO A 58 17.74 15.32 -0.73
CA PRO A 58 18.79 15.91 -1.53
C PRO A 58 19.78 14.83 -1.96
N LEU A 59 20.07 14.78 -3.25
CA LEU A 59 21.13 13.99 -3.86
C LEU A 59 22.20 14.96 -4.39
N TYR A 60 23.43 14.80 -3.92
CA TYR A 60 24.56 15.60 -4.37
C TYR A 60 25.30 14.83 -5.48
N VAL A 61 25.34 15.39 -6.69
CA VAL A 61 25.93 14.72 -7.86
C VAL A 61 27.11 15.54 -8.40
N GLY A 62 28.24 14.86 -8.64
CA GLY A 62 29.46 15.41 -9.25
C GLY A 62 30.42 16.14 -8.30
N ARG A 63 31.64 16.44 -8.79
CA ARG A 63 32.71 17.14 -8.03
C ARG A 63 32.32 18.54 -7.53
N ALA A 64 31.35 19.17 -8.19
CA ALA A 64 30.87 20.50 -7.84
C ALA A 64 29.73 20.51 -6.80
N GLY A 65 29.30 19.34 -6.29
CA GLY A 65 28.31 19.25 -5.21
C GLY A 65 26.92 19.81 -5.57
N ARG A 66 26.49 19.70 -6.83
CA ARG A 66 25.17 20.20 -7.25
C ARG A 66 24.06 19.42 -6.55
N LYS A 67 23.13 20.15 -5.94
CA LYS A 67 22.00 19.59 -5.18
C LYS A 67 20.83 19.30 -6.12
N HIS A 68 20.48 18.03 -6.24
CA HIS A 68 19.29 17.55 -6.95
C HIS A 68 18.27 17.02 -5.95
N TRP A 69 16.98 17.31 -6.16
CA TRP A 69 15.92 16.78 -5.31
C TRP A 69 15.35 15.51 -5.93
N VAL A 70 15.39 14.40 -5.18
CA VAL A 70 14.84 13.13 -5.64
C VAL A 70 13.41 12.98 -5.10
N PRO A 71 12.41 12.73 -5.98
CA PRO A 71 11.04 12.47 -5.56
C PRO A 71 10.99 11.21 -4.68
N ARG A 72 10.16 11.25 -3.63
CA ARG A 72 10.01 10.12 -2.70
C ARG A 72 8.54 9.94 -2.31
N THR A 73 8.10 8.69 -2.26
CA THR A 73 6.75 8.33 -1.79
C THR A 73 6.77 7.96 -0.30
N PRO A 74 5.60 7.92 0.37
CA PRO A 74 5.52 7.44 1.74
C PRO A 74 6.04 6.00 1.90
N ALA A 75 5.75 5.10 0.96
CA ALA A 75 6.26 3.73 1.00
C ALA A 75 7.79 3.68 0.87
N MET A 76 8.39 4.57 0.04
CA MET A 76 9.85 4.71 -0.02
C MET A 76 10.43 5.31 1.26
N ALA A 77 9.76 6.29 1.88
CA ALA A 77 10.18 6.87 3.15
C ALA A 77 10.15 5.84 4.28
N ALA A 78 9.18 4.93 4.27
CA ALA A 78 9.06 3.82 5.21
C ALA A 78 10.01 2.64 4.91
N GLY A 79 10.72 2.64 3.77
CA GLY A 79 11.60 1.54 3.38
C GLY A 79 10.86 0.27 2.89
N ILE A 80 9.58 0.39 2.53
CA ILE A 80 8.76 -0.71 2.00
C ILE A 80 9.10 -0.99 0.53
N THR A 81 9.49 0.06 -0.21
CA THR A 81 9.91 0.00 -1.61
C THR A 81 11.09 0.93 -1.84
N ASP A 82 11.86 0.66 -2.87
CA ASP A 82 13.05 1.43 -3.28
C ASP A 82 12.80 2.34 -4.49
N HIS A 83 11.68 2.16 -5.18
CA HIS A 83 11.31 2.92 -6.38
C HIS A 83 9.89 3.49 -6.31
N LEU A 84 9.62 4.41 -7.24
CA LEU A 84 8.31 5.00 -7.49
C LEU A 84 7.51 4.07 -8.40
N TRP A 85 6.36 3.60 -7.92
CA TRP A 85 5.52 2.68 -8.68
C TRP A 85 4.63 3.42 -9.67
N SER A 86 4.45 2.88 -10.86
CA SER A 86 3.33 3.28 -11.72
C SER A 86 2.05 2.53 -11.34
N VAL A 87 0.89 3.08 -11.70
CA VAL A 87 -0.41 2.43 -11.44
C VAL A 87 -0.48 1.08 -12.19
N THR A 88 0.03 1.03 -13.42
CA THR A 88 0.06 -0.18 -14.25
C THR A 88 0.95 -1.26 -13.63
N GLU A 89 2.15 -0.88 -13.18
CA GLU A 89 3.09 -1.77 -12.52
C GLU A 89 2.49 -2.34 -11.23
N LEU A 90 1.85 -1.50 -10.43
CA LEU A 90 1.22 -1.91 -9.19
C LEU A 90 0.07 -2.90 -9.41
N LEU A 91 -0.73 -2.71 -10.45
CA LEU A 91 -1.81 -3.63 -10.82
C LEU A 91 -1.31 -4.93 -11.49
N SER A 92 -0.14 -4.88 -12.11
CA SER A 92 0.48 -6.05 -12.77
C SER A 92 1.40 -6.83 -11.83
N TYR A 93 1.62 -6.33 -10.61
CA TYR A 93 2.51 -6.97 -9.66
C TYR A 93 1.89 -8.27 -9.13
N HIS A 94 2.54 -9.38 -9.43
CA HIS A 94 2.14 -10.69 -8.93
C HIS A 94 2.63 -10.88 -7.49
N VAL A 95 1.69 -10.83 -6.54
CA VAL A 95 1.99 -11.18 -5.15
C VAL A 95 2.13 -12.71 -5.07
N PRO A 96 3.28 -13.25 -4.61
CA PRO A 96 3.42 -14.68 -4.42
C PRO A 96 2.36 -15.15 -3.41
N PRO A 97 1.73 -16.32 -3.64
CA PRO A 97 0.76 -16.84 -2.69
C PRO A 97 1.43 -17.01 -1.33
N ALA A 98 0.64 -16.85 -0.27
CA ALA A 98 1.12 -17.12 1.08
C ALA A 98 1.72 -18.54 1.14
N ARG A 99 2.79 -18.70 1.92
CA ARG A 99 3.37 -20.03 2.16
C ARG A 99 2.26 -20.97 2.61
N TRP A 100 2.25 -22.17 2.05
CA TRP A 100 1.28 -23.17 2.45
C TRP A 100 1.42 -23.44 3.95
N THR A 101 0.30 -23.41 4.65
CA THR A 101 0.24 -23.79 6.07
C THR A 101 -0.80 -24.88 6.24
N PRO A 102 -0.50 -25.94 7.02
CA PRO A 102 -1.46 -27.00 7.26
C PRO A 102 -2.72 -26.43 7.92
N LEU A 103 -3.89 -26.93 7.50
CA LEU A 103 -5.15 -26.60 8.16
C LEU A 103 -5.05 -26.93 9.66
N LYS A 104 -5.50 -26.01 10.52
CA LYS A 104 -5.56 -26.24 11.97
C LYS A 104 -6.50 -27.41 12.23
N HIS A 105 -5.94 -28.56 12.54
CA HIS A 105 -6.66 -29.80 12.82
C HIS A 105 -6.61 -30.11 14.33
N ARG A 106 -7.73 -30.56 14.90
CA ARG A 106 -7.80 -30.98 16.31
C ARG A 106 -7.44 -32.47 16.40
N GLY A 107 -6.41 -32.81 17.16
CA GLY A 107 -5.92 -34.20 17.28
C GLY A 107 -4.72 -34.51 16.36
N ARG A 108 -4.31 -35.79 16.32
CA ARG A 108 -3.06 -36.20 15.64
C ARG A 108 -3.18 -36.01 14.11
N PRO A 109 -2.25 -35.27 13.46
CA PRO A 109 -2.27 -35.12 12.01
C PRO A 109 -1.96 -36.44 11.31
N SER A 110 -2.64 -36.67 10.18
CA SER A 110 -2.47 -37.87 9.35
C SER A 110 -1.04 -37.99 8.80
N ARG A 111 -0.63 -39.20 8.40
CA ARG A 111 0.68 -39.40 7.74
C ARG A 111 0.82 -38.58 6.45
N ALA A 112 -0.26 -38.44 5.67
CA ALA A 112 -0.27 -37.63 4.46
C ALA A 112 -0.05 -36.14 4.77
N THR A 113 -0.73 -35.62 5.79
CA THR A 113 -0.55 -34.23 6.24
C THR A 113 0.88 -33.99 6.74
N ARG A 114 1.48 -34.94 7.47
CA ARG A 114 2.88 -34.82 7.93
C ARG A 114 3.87 -34.74 6.78
N LYS A 115 3.69 -35.54 5.73
CA LYS A 115 4.52 -35.46 4.51
C LYS A 115 4.40 -34.10 3.82
N LEU A 116 3.20 -33.53 3.75
CA LEU A 116 3.01 -32.19 3.19
C LEU A 116 3.67 -31.10 4.05
N VAL A 117 3.62 -31.22 5.37
CA VAL A 117 4.34 -30.31 6.27
C VAL A 117 5.85 -30.39 6.05
N GLU A 118 6.41 -31.60 5.96
CA GLU A 118 7.84 -31.79 5.69
C GLU A 118 8.28 -31.26 4.31
N GLN A 119 7.38 -31.30 3.32
CA GLN A 119 7.66 -30.82 1.96
C GLN A 119 7.52 -29.29 1.80
N TRP A 120 6.57 -28.66 2.51
CA TRP A 120 6.11 -27.30 2.21
C TRP A 120 6.20 -26.30 3.38
N CYS A 121 6.54 -26.74 4.59
CA CYS A 121 6.78 -25.88 5.76
C CYS A 121 8.25 -25.94 6.18
#